data_AF-A0AAW2FJL2-F1
#
_entry.id   AF-A0AAW2FJL2-F1
#
_cell.length_a   1.000
_cell.length_b   1.000
_cell.length_c   1.000
_cell.angle_alpha   90.00
_cell.angle_beta   90.00
_cell.angle_gamma   90.00
#
_symmetry.space_group_name_H-M   'P 1'
#
loop_
_entity.id
_entity.type
_entity.pdbx_description
1 polymer ?
#
loop_
_entity_poly.entity_id
_entity_poly.type
_entity_poly.pdbx_seq_one_letter_code
_entity_poly.pdbx_strand_id
1 'polypeptide(L)'
;MDDAEKPFVKKVPKTDKTDPKRLRKDLPKLVKNITGEDRVLLIGTSSKPWDADPKLLYQTYDKVIYIPRPDYGTVSFIWKDLLYKYSGISRQFDTSAMAKACDGFTIGTILAAINEVMTTKRMVQLRTHPLTHVELVNALSFKDPVYREEEDAFISWFSKTPTCRRKQRALELELEKLNEANESQNKKKGKK
;
A
#
# COMPACT_ATOMS: atom_id res chain seq x y z
N MET A 1 14.41 1.41 -5.84
CA MET A 1 15.22 0.53 -4.99
C MET A 1 14.27 -0.40 -4.28
N ASP A 2 14.42 -1.70 -4.50
CA ASP A 2 13.64 -2.69 -3.77
C ASP A 2 14.23 -2.94 -2.37
N ASP A 3 13.38 -3.29 -1.41
CA ASP A 3 13.72 -3.48 0.00
C ASP A 3 14.55 -2.33 0.61
N ALA A 4 14.02 -1.11 0.53
CA ALA A 4 14.66 0.13 0.97
C ALA A 4 15.08 0.14 2.46
N GLU A 5 14.51 -0.74 3.28
CA GLU A 5 14.85 -0.94 4.69
C GLU A 5 16.19 -1.66 4.89
N LYS A 6 16.61 -2.51 3.94
CA LYS A 6 17.78 -3.41 4.09
C LYS A 6 19.07 -2.67 4.44
N PRO A 7 19.45 -1.56 3.78
CA PRO A 7 20.62 -0.75 4.16
C PRO A 7 20.62 -0.26 5.60
N PHE A 8 19.44 -0.13 6.20
CA PHE A 8 19.24 0.51 7.48
C PHE A 8 18.80 -0.46 8.59
N VAL A 9 18.81 -1.78 8.35
CA VAL A 9 18.38 -2.77 9.34
C VAL A 9 19.17 -2.64 10.65
N LYS A 10 18.45 -2.66 11.77
CA LYS A 10 19.07 -2.59 13.11
C LYS A 10 19.96 -3.81 13.34
N LYS A 11 19.41 -5.01 13.12
CA LYS A 11 20.08 -6.30 13.29
C LYS A 11 20.09 -7.04 11.96
N VAL A 12 21.26 -7.54 11.56
CA VAL A 12 21.40 -8.41 10.39
C VAL A 12 21.16 -9.85 10.83
N PRO A 13 20.19 -10.58 10.23
CA PRO A 13 20.03 -12.00 10.50
C PRO A 13 21.31 -12.77 10.16
N LYS A 14 21.73 -13.71 11.00
CA LYS A 14 22.95 -14.53 10.76
C LYS A 14 22.87 -15.38 9.48
N THR A 15 21.66 -15.59 8.98
CA THR A 15 21.35 -16.32 7.75
C THR A 15 21.59 -15.49 6.48
N ASP A 16 21.67 -14.17 6.60
CA ASP A 16 21.80 -13.28 5.45
C ASP A 16 23.28 -13.01 5.12
N LYS A 17 23.72 -13.49 3.96
CA LYS A 17 25.09 -13.33 3.44
C LYS A 17 25.26 -12.11 2.52
N THR A 18 24.20 -11.32 2.28
CA THR A 18 24.20 -10.27 1.24
C THR A 18 24.83 -8.94 1.66
N ASP A 19 25.45 -8.89 2.84
CA ASP A 19 25.97 -7.67 3.48
C ASP A 19 25.01 -6.46 3.35
N PRO A 20 23.82 -6.55 3.95
CA PRO A 20 22.76 -5.57 3.73
C PRO A 20 23.16 -4.14 4.13
N LYS A 21 24.15 -3.98 5.02
CA LYS A 21 24.61 -2.66 5.51
C LYS A 21 25.62 -1.98 4.57
N ARG A 22 26.00 -2.59 3.45
CA ARG A 22 27.00 -2.04 2.50
C ARG A 22 26.71 -0.59 2.10
N LEU A 23 25.45 -0.27 1.81
CA LEU A 23 25.04 1.06 1.35
C LEU A 23 24.65 2.03 2.48
N ARG A 24 24.75 1.62 3.75
CA ARG A 24 24.24 2.40 4.90
C ARG A 24 24.82 3.82 4.98
N LYS A 25 26.10 3.99 4.61
CA LYS A 25 26.80 5.29 4.66
C LYS A 25 26.77 6.04 3.32
N ASP A 26 26.79 5.32 2.21
CA ASP A 26 26.95 5.92 0.89
C ASP A 26 25.61 6.36 0.30
N LEU A 27 24.54 5.61 0.54
CA LEU A 27 23.21 5.96 0.01
C LEU A 27 22.73 7.34 0.50
N PRO A 28 22.77 7.68 1.81
CA PRO A 28 22.38 9.02 2.25
C PRO A 28 23.27 10.14 1.70
N LYS A 29 24.54 9.86 1.36
CA LYS A 29 25.45 10.84 0.74
C LYS A 29 25.10 11.07 -0.72
N LEU A 30 24.86 9.99 -1.46
CA LEU A 30 24.45 10.04 -2.86
C LEU A 30 23.14 10.82 -3.01
N VAL A 31 22.14 10.53 -2.17
CA VAL A 31 20.85 11.24 -2.22
C VAL A 31 20.99 12.72 -1.92
N LYS A 32 21.85 13.11 -0.96
CA LYS A 32 22.11 14.52 -0.66
C LYS A 32 22.78 15.30 -1.79
N ASN A 33 23.51 14.61 -2.67
CA ASN A 33 24.15 15.22 -3.82
C ASN A 33 23.18 15.41 -4.99
N ILE A 34 21.98 14.81 -4.95
CA ILE A 34 20.94 15.02 -5.96
C ILE A 34 20.29 16.38 -5.68
N THR A 35 20.36 17.26 -6.66
CA THR A 35 19.80 18.61 -6.62
C THR A 35 18.52 18.70 -7.46
N GLY A 36 17.78 19.81 -7.31
CA GLY A 36 16.58 20.06 -8.11
C GLY A 36 16.86 20.21 -9.62
N GLU A 37 18.09 20.60 -9.99
CA GLU A 37 18.51 20.74 -11.38
C GLU A 37 18.65 19.39 -12.08
N ASP A 38 18.99 18.34 -11.32
CA ASP A 38 19.18 16.98 -11.85
C ASP A 38 17.86 16.33 -12.28
N ARG A 39 16.71 16.80 -11.76
CA ARG A 39 15.37 16.26 -12.04
C ARG A 39 15.25 14.74 -11.81
N VAL A 40 15.94 14.22 -10.80
CA VAL A 40 15.91 12.80 -10.42
C VAL A 40 15.02 12.58 -9.20
N LEU A 41 14.24 11.49 -9.21
CA LEU A 41 13.45 11.03 -8.06
C LEU A 41 13.90 9.63 -7.62
N LEU A 42 14.28 9.49 -6.36
CA LEU A 42 14.57 8.18 -5.76
C LEU A 42 13.30 7.59 -5.14
N ILE A 43 12.91 6.42 -5.61
CA ILE A 43 11.78 5.65 -5.07
C ILE A 43 12.31 4.38 -4.39
N GLY A 44 11.94 4.19 -3.12
CA GLY A 44 12.21 2.98 -2.34
C GLY A 44 10.91 2.24 -2.03
N THR A 45 10.87 0.93 -2.28
CA THR A 45 9.77 0.04 -1.85
C THR A 45 10.21 -0.74 -0.63
N SER A 46 9.30 -0.95 0.32
CA SER A 46 9.59 -1.66 1.57
C SER A 46 8.39 -2.46 2.03
N SER A 47 8.63 -3.68 2.50
CA SER A 47 7.60 -4.54 3.09
C SER A 47 7.73 -4.65 4.62
N LYS A 48 8.90 -4.29 5.18
CA LYS A 48 9.16 -4.34 6.63
C LYS A 48 9.86 -3.07 7.12
N PRO A 49 9.23 -1.89 7.00
CA PRO A 49 9.90 -0.63 7.27
C PRO A 49 10.27 -0.40 8.75
N TRP A 50 9.72 -1.20 9.68
CA TRP A 50 10.04 -1.17 11.11
C TRP A 50 11.40 -1.78 11.48
N ASP A 51 11.97 -2.62 10.60
CA ASP A 51 13.28 -3.25 10.80
C ASP A 51 14.44 -2.26 10.59
N ALA A 52 14.18 -1.20 9.82
CA ALA A 52 15.11 -0.12 9.60
C ALA A 52 15.30 0.77 10.85
N ASP A 53 16.47 1.39 10.94
CA ASP A 53 16.72 2.55 11.78
C ASP A 53 15.93 3.75 11.24
N PRO A 54 14.92 4.27 11.98
CA PRO A 54 14.06 5.32 11.47
C PRO A 54 14.83 6.61 11.16
N LYS A 55 15.89 6.93 11.92
CA LYS A 55 16.65 8.17 11.73
C LYS A 55 17.39 8.16 10.39
N LEU A 56 17.98 7.02 10.04
CA LEU A 56 18.70 6.88 8.77
C LEU A 56 17.74 6.73 7.58
N LEU A 57 16.60 6.05 7.79
CA LEU A 57 15.58 5.89 6.76
C LEU A 57 15.01 7.26 6.35
N TYR A 58 14.58 8.07 7.32
CA TYR A 58 14.01 9.41 7.05
C TYR A 58 15.06 10.45 6.65
N GLN A 59 16.36 10.18 6.87
CA GLN A 59 17.43 11.00 6.29
C GLN A 59 17.61 10.75 4.79
N THR A 60 17.24 9.55 4.32
CA THR A 60 17.42 9.13 2.92
C THR A 60 16.14 9.31 2.10
N TYR A 61 14.98 9.11 2.72
CA TYR A 61 13.68 9.22 2.07
C TYR A 61 12.85 10.31 2.74
N ASP A 62 12.65 11.42 2.02
CA ASP A 62 11.95 12.60 2.54
C ASP A 62 10.44 12.40 2.71
N LYS A 63 9.85 11.56 1.87
CA LYS A 63 8.42 11.29 1.80
C LYS A 63 8.17 9.80 1.92
N VAL A 64 7.21 9.46 2.76
CA VAL A 64 6.72 8.09 2.94
C VAL A 64 5.26 8.05 2.51
N ILE A 65 4.93 7.11 1.65
CA ILE A 65 3.56 6.86 1.19
C ILE A 65 3.19 5.46 1.67
N TYR A 66 2.16 5.39 2.50
CA TYR A 66 1.54 4.11 2.87
C TYR A 66 0.57 3.70 1.77
N ILE A 67 0.68 2.46 1.30
CA ILE A 67 -0.22 1.86 0.32
C ILE A 67 -1.17 0.93 1.11
N PRO A 68 -2.41 1.37 1.38
CA PRO A 68 -3.36 0.54 2.10
C PRO A 68 -3.87 -0.61 1.24
N ARG A 69 -4.49 -1.59 1.90
CA ARG A 69 -5.30 -2.62 1.23
C ARG A 69 -6.47 -1.97 0.47
N PRO A 70 -6.84 -2.48 -0.72
CA PRO A 70 -7.99 -1.95 -1.44
C PRO A 70 -9.29 -2.17 -0.64
N ASP A 71 -10.19 -1.19 -0.72
CA ASP A 71 -11.54 -1.31 -0.20
C ASP A 71 -12.43 -2.13 -1.15
N TYR A 72 -13.63 -2.51 -0.68
CA TYR A 72 -14.59 -3.27 -1.48
C TYR A 72 -14.92 -2.59 -2.82
N GLY A 73 -15.07 -1.25 -2.82
CA GLY A 73 -15.36 -0.49 -4.04
C GLY A 73 -14.25 -0.64 -5.07
N THR A 74 -13.00 -0.45 -4.66
CA THR A 74 -11.83 -0.67 -5.52
C THR A 74 -11.74 -2.10 -6.00
N VAL A 75 -11.90 -3.10 -5.12
CA VAL A 75 -11.83 -4.53 -5.50
C VAL A 75 -12.92 -4.86 -6.53
N SER A 76 -14.16 -4.41 -6.32
CA SER A 76 -15.27 -4.62 -7.26
C SER A 76 -14.99 -4.00 -8.64
N PHE A 77 -14.44 -2.79 -8.66
CA PHE A 77 -14.01 -2.14 -9.90
C PHE A 77 -12.88 -2.91 -10.60
N ILE A 78 -11.85 -3.32 -9.86
CA ILE A 78 -10.69 -4.05 -10.37
C ILE A 78 -11.11 -5.39 -10.98
N TRP A 79 -12.00 -6.15 -10.34
CA TRP A 79 -12.50 -7.40 -10.90
C TRP A 79 -13.18 -7.20 -12.25
N LYS A 80 -14.00 -6.14 -12.38
CA LYS A 80 -14.61 -5.77 -13.66
C LYS A 80 -13.54 -5.37 -14.68
N ASP A 81 -12.65 -4.45 -14.35
CA ASP A 81 -11.60 -3.98 -15.26
C ASP A 81 -10.72 -5.13 -15.76
N LEU A 82 -10.26 -5.99 -14.86
CA LEU A 82 -9.34 -7.09 -15.20
C LEU A 82 -10.03 -8.21 -15.99
N LEU A 83 -11.23 -8.63 -15.61
CA LEU A 83 -11.93 -9.71 -16.32
C LEU A 83 -12.51 -9.23 -17.65
N TYR A 84 -13.04 -8.01 -17.72
CA TYR A 84 -13.73 -7.54 -18.91
C TYR A 84 -12.83 -7.18 -20.09
N LYS A 85 -11.51 -7.22 -19.89
CA LYS A 85 -10.49 -7.25 -20.95
C LYS A 85 -10.59 -8.49 -21.84
N TYR A 86 -11.12 -9.59 -21.31
CA TYR A 86 -11.31 -10.83 -22.06
C TYR A 86 -12.70 -10.85 -22.72
N SER A 87 -12.74 -10.85 -24.04
CA SER A 87 -13.98 -10.81 -24.83
C SER A 87 -14.90 -12.02 -24.63
N GLY A 88 -14.36 -13.14 -24.14
CA GLY A 88 -15.12 -14.36 -23.84
C GLY A 88 -15.85 -14.33 -22.49
N ILE A 89 -15.66 -13.30 -21.66
CA ILE A 89 -16.32 -13.21 -20.36
C ILE A 89 -17.65 -12.48 -20.47
N SER A 90 -18.70 -13.13 -19.96
CA SER A 90 -20.05 -12.56 -19.88
C SER A 90 -20.08 -11.28 -19.04
N ARG A 91 -20.79 -10.25 -19.52
CA ARG A 91 -21.01 -9.00 -18.77
C ARG A 91 -21.96 -9.18 -17.59
N GLN A 92 -22.65 -10.31 -17.52
CA GLN A 92 -23.50 -10.72 -16.42
C GLN A 92 -22.74 -11.53 -15.36
N PHE A 93 -21.44 -11.80 -15.56
CA PHE A 93 -20.62 -12.46 -14.55
C PHE A 93 -20.60 -11.63 -13.26
N ASP A 94 -21.05 -12.22 -12.15
CA ASP A 94 -21.15 -11.51 -10.87
C ASP A 94 -19.76 -11.31 -10.25
N THR A 95 -19.18 -10.14 -10.49
CA THR A 95 -17.93 -9.71 -9.88
C THR A 95 -18.09 -9.29 -8.42
N SER A 96 -19.32 -9.04 -7.95
CA SER A 96 -19.59 -8.58 -6.59
C SER A 96 -19.36 -9.70 -5.59
N ALA A 97 -19.78 -10.92 -5.92
CA ALA A 97 -19.47 -12.12 -5.15
C ALA A 97 -17.95 -12.32 -5.02
N MET A 98 -17.21 -12.18 -6.13
CA MET A 98 -15.75 -12.26 -6.10
C MET A 98 -15.13 -11.16 -5.24
N ALA A 99 -15.65 -9.93 -5.32
CA ALA A 99 -15.13 -8.83 -4.52
C ALA A 99 -15.30 -9.06 -3.01
N LYS A 100 -16.42 -9.64 -2.58
CA LYS A 100 -16.62 -10.03 -1.16
C LYS A 100 -15.70 -11.17 -0.76
N ALA A 101 -15.55 -12.19 -1.61
CA ALA A 101 -14.68 -13.33 -1.34
C ALA A 101 -13.18 -12.94 -1.28
N CYS A 102 -12.82 -11.81 -1.90
CA CYS A 102 -11.45 -11.31 -1.93
C CYS A 102 -11.15 -10.25 -0.85
N ASP A 103 -12.06 -10.02 0.11
CA ASP A 103 -11.81 -9.09 1.20
C ASP A 103 -10.65 -9.60 2.07
N GLY A 104 -9.52 -8.90 2.01
CA GLY A 104 -8.26 -9.31 2.64
C GLY A 104 -7.10 -9.48 1.67
N PHE A 105 -7.33 -9.55 0.36
CA PHE A 105 -6.27 -9.70 -0.62
C PHE A 105 -5.78 -8.38 -1.21
N THR A 106 -4.52 -8.35 -1.64
CA THR A 106 -3.98 -7.24 -2.43
C THR A 106 -4.43 -7.34 -3.88
N ILE A 107 -4.42 -6.22 -4.61
CA ILE A 107 -4.66 -6.20 -6.06
C ILE A 107 -3.67 -7.10 -6.79
N GLY A 108 -2.41 -7.15 -6.33
CA GLY A 108 -1.39 -8.03 -6.91
C GLY A 108 -1.76 -9.50 -6.80
N THR A 109 -2.31 -9.92 -5.65
CA THR A 109 -2.78 -11.29 -5.44
C THR A 109 -3.98 -11.62 -6.33
N ILE A 110 -4.93 -10.69 -6.46
CA ILE A 110 -6.09 -10.84 -7.35
C ILE A 110 -5.63 -10.99 -8.81
N LEU A 111 -4.70 -10.14 -9.26
CA LEU A 111 -4.15 -10.21 -10.60
C LEU A 111 -3.43 -11.54 -10.86
N ALA A 112 -2.64 -12.01 -9.89
CA ALA A 112 -1.96 -13.29 -9.97
C ALA A 112 -2.96 -14.45 -10.10
N ALA A 113 -4.03 -14.46 -9.30
CA ALA A 113 -5.08 -15.48 -9.38
C ALA A 113 -5.83 -15.46 -10.73
N ILE A 114 -6.14 -14.27 -11.26
CA ILE A 114 -6.73 -14.14 -12.60
C ILE A 114 -5.78 -14.68 -13.66
N ASN A 115 -4.50 -14.31 -13.63
CA ASN A 115 -3.52 -14.77 -14.61
C ASN A 115 -3.30 -16.29 -14.56
N GLU A 116 -3.40 -16.89 -13.37
CA GLU A 116 -3.32 -18.34 -13.17
C GLU A 116 -4.49 -19.08 -13.84
N VAL A 117 -5.70 -18.52 -13.76
CA VAL A 117 -6.89 -19.10 -14.41
C VAL A 117 -6.94 -18.78 -15.90
N MET A 118 -6.64 -17.54 -16.28
CA MET A 118 -6.79 -16.99 -17.64
C MET A 118 -5.61 -17.35 -18.55
N THR A 119 -5.28 -18.64 -18.61
CA THR A 119 -4.29 -19.18 -19.55
C THR A 119 -4.77 -19.05 -21.00
N THR A 120 -3.84 -19.16 -21.95
CA THR A 120 -4.16 -19.18 -23.40
C THR A 120 -5.19 -20.23 -23.76
N LYS A 121 -5.03 -21.45 -23.23
CA LYS A 121 -6.01 -22.54 -23.38
C LYS A 121 -7.37 -22.14 -22.82
N ARG A 122 -7.42 -21.55 -21.62
CA ARG A 122 -8.68 -21.16 -20.98
C ARG A 122 -9.41 -20.10 -21.79
N MET A 123 -8.68 -19.10 -22.30
CA MET A 123 -9.24 -18.02 -23.12
C MET A 123 -9.97 -18.53 -24.37
N VAL A 124 -9.43 -19.54 -25.05
CA VAL A 124 -10.09 -20.15 -26.23
C VAL A 124 -11.37 -20.88 -25.83
N GLN A 125 -11.36 -21.55 -24.66
CA GLN A 125 -12.49 -22.32 -24.17
C GLN A 125 -13.65 -21.46 -23.66
N LEU A 126 -13.45 -20.17 -23.37
CA LEU A 126 -14.51 -19.29 -22.85
C LEU A 126 -15.77 -19.23 -23.74
N ARG A 127 -15.62 -19.45 -25.05
CA ARG A 127 -16.75 -19.44 -26.00
C ARG A 127 -17.69 -20.63 -25.83
N THR A 128 -17.18 -21.77 -25.37
CA THR A 128 -17.95 -23.01 -25.21
C THR A 128 -18.18 -23.38 -23.74
N HIS A 129 -17.24 -23.00 -22.87
CA HIS A 129 -17.25 -23.24 -21.43
C HIS A 129 -17.08 -21.90 -20.72
N PRO A 130 -18.17 -21.26 -20.26
CA PRO A 130 -18.12 -19.99 -19.55
C PRO A 130 -17.21 -20.04 -18.32
N LEU A 131 -16.66 -18.89 -17.92
CA LEU A 131 -15.91 -18.76 -16.68
C LEU A 131 -16.83 -18.99 -15.48
N THR A 132 -16.40 -19.83 -14.54
CA THR A 132 -17.10 -20.07 -13.28
C THR A 132 -16.37 -19.43 -12.11
N HIS A 133 -17.10 -19.01 -11.08
CA HIS A 133 -16.52 -18.44 -9.85
C HIS A 133 -15.58 -19.41 -9.14
N VAL A 134 -15.89 -20.71 -9.18
CA VAL A 134 -15.11 -21.76 -8.52
C VAL A 134 -13.66 -21.81 -9.03
N GLU A 135 -13.44 -21.60 -10.32
CA GLU A 135 -12.08 -21.57 -10.90
C GLU A 135 -11.23 -20.46 -10.25
N LEU A 136 -11.81 -19.28 -10.07
CA LEU A 136 -11.14 -18.14 -9.46
C LEU A 136 -10.96 -18.33 -7.95
N VAL A 137 -11.99 -18.85 -7.27
CA VAL A 137 -11.93 -19.14 -5.83
C VAL A 137 -10.85 -20.18 -5.52
N ASN A 138 -10.74 -21.22 -6.34
CA ASN A 138 -9.69 -22.23 -6.19
C ASN A 138 -8.30 -21.61 -6.34
N ALA A 139 -8.08 -20.75 -7.34
CA ALA A 139 -6.81 -20.05 -7.51
C ALA A 139 -6.47 -19.13 -6.33
N LEU A 140 -7.49 -18.49 -5.73
CA LEU A 140 -7.32 -17.63 -4.56
C LEU A 140 -7.07 -18.42 -3.26
N SER A 141 -7.62 -19.63 -3.12
CA SER A 141 -7.50 -20.42 -1.88
C SER A 141 -6.07 -20.82 -1.52
N PHE A 142 -5.16 -20.79 -2.50
CA PHE A 142 -3.74 -21.08 -2.31
C PHE A 142 -2.89 -19.81 -2.06
N LYS A 143 -3.51 -18.62 -1.98
CA LYS A 143 -2.81 -17.37 -1.73
C LYS A 143 -3.00 -16.93 -0.29
N ASP A 144 -1.98 -16.28 0.26
CA ASP A 144 -2.06 -15.71 1.60
C ASP A 144 -2.80 -14.35 1.57
N PRO A 145 -3.81 -14.15 2.44
CA PRO A 145 -4.41 -12.84 2.64
C PRO A 145 -3.47 -11.93 3.42
N VAL A 146 -3.71 -10.62 3.34
CA VAL A 146 -3.07 -9.66 4.25
C VAL A 146 -3.69 -9.81 5.62
N TYR A 147 -2.86 -10.15 6.60
CA TYR A 147 -3.33 -10.37 7.97
C TYR A 147 -3.55 -9.03 8.69
N ARG A 148 -4.48 -9.01 9.64
CA ARG A 148 -4.82 -7.79 10.40
C ARG A 148 -3.62 -7.28 11.20
N GLU A 149 -2.82 -8.18 11.73
CA GLU A 149 -1.62 -7.88 12.51
C GLU A 149 -0.57 -7.16 11.64
N GLU A 150 -0.45 -7.52 10.36
CA GLU A 150 0.44 -6.85 9.42
C GLU A 150 -0.07 -5.43 9.12
N GLU A 151 -1.36 -5.28 8.86
CA GLU A 151 -1.99 -3.98 8.63
C GLU A 151 -1.82 -3.04 9.85
N ASP A 152 -2.06 -3.54 11.06
CA ASP A 152 -1.87 -2.79 12.30
C ASP A 152 -0.40 -2.39 12.50
N ALA A 153 0.55 -3.26 12.17
CA ALA A 153 1.98 -2.95 12.23
C ALA A 153 2.34 -1.80 11.27
N PHE A 154 1.81 -1.81 10.04
CA PHE A 154 1.99 -0.72 9.08
C PHE A 154 1.37 0.59 9.56
N ILE A 155 0.14 0.58 10.07
CA ILE A 155 -0.54 1.78 10.58
C ILE A 155 0.21 2.36 11.78
N SER A 156 0.61 1.50 12.72
CA SER A 156 1.40 1.88 13.91
C SER A 156 2.77 2.46 13.54
N TRP A 157 3.41 1.94 12.50
CA TRP A 157 4.66 2.50 11.99
C TRP A 157 4.43 3.83 11.26
N PHE A 158 3.44 3.88 10.36
CA PHE A 158 3.16 5.04 9.51
C PHE A 158 2.77 6.28 10.32
N SER A 159 1.99 6.11 11.40
CA SER A 159 1.62 7.19 12.32
C SER A 159 2.83 7.84 13.01
N LYS A 160 3.93 7.11 13.17
CA LYS A 160 5.18 7.60 13.80
C LYS A 160 6.11 8.31 12.82
N THR A 161 5.81 8.29 11.52
CA THR A 161 6.63 8.95 10.50
C THR A 161 6.64 10.48 10.71
N PRO A 162 7.75 11.17 10.38
CA PRO A 162 7.82 12.63 10.46
C PRO A 162 6.73 13.33 9.66
N THR A 163 6.35 12.76 8.50
CA THR A 163 5.30 13.30 7.62
C THR A 163 3.93 13.25 8.30
N CYS A 164 3.55 12.11 8.86
CA CYS A 164 2.28 11.96 9.59
C CYS A 164 2.24 12.81 10.85
N ARG A 165 3.31 12.80 11.66
CA ARG A 165 3.40 13.63 12.88
C ARG A 165 3.27 15.12 12.57
N ARG A 166 3.90 15.60 11.48
CA ARG A 166 3.77 16.99 11.04
C ARG A 166 2.34 17.32 10.63
N LYS A 167 1.68 16.42 9.88
CA LYS A 167 0.28 16.59 9.47
C LYS A 167 -0.67 16.59 10.67
N GLN A 168 -0.46 15.70 11.62
CA GLN A 168 -1.27 15.61 12.84
C GLN A 168 -1.17 16.89 13.67
N ARG A 169 0.04 17.38 13.95
CA ARG A 169 0.23 18.65 14.68
C ARG A 169 -0.41 19.84 13.97
N ALA A 170 -0.34 19.88 12.63
CA ALA A 170 -0.96 20.94 11.86
C ALA A 170 -2.49 20.94 12.02
N LEU A 171 -3.12 19.76 12.01
CA LEU A 171 -4.56 19.59 12.23
C LEU A 171 -4.95 19.96 13.67
N GLU A 172 -4.17 19.55 14.67
CA GLU A 172 -4.40 19.91 16.08
C GLU A 172 -4.40 21.42 16.29
N LEU A 173 -3.39 22.13 15.74
CA LEU A 173 -3.30 23.59 15.80
C LEU A 173 -4.45 24.30 15.07
N GLU A 174 -4.95 23.74 13.97
CA GLU A 174 -6.11 24.29 13.25
C GLU A 174 -7.39 24.13 14.07
N LEU A 175 -7.54 23.00 14.75
CA LEU A 175 -8.69 22.68 15.59
C LEU A 175 -8.73 23.52 16.87
N GLU A 176 -7.57 23.78 17.49
CA GLU A 176 -7.44 24.73 18.60
C GLU A 176 -7.90 26.14 18.21
N LYS A 177 -7.43 26.65 17.07
CA LYS A 177 -7.85 27.97 16.56
C LYS A 177 -9.36 28.07 16.30
N LEU A 178 -9.96 27.00 15.76
CA LEU A 178 -11.40 26.93 15.54
C LEU A 178 -12.17 26.94 16.86
N ASN A 179 -11.69 26.23 17.88
CA ASN A 179 -12.31 26.21 19.20
C ASN A 179 -12.22 27.58 19.89
N GLU A 180 -11.05 28.24 19.86
CA GLU A 180 -10.87 29.59 20.39
C GLU A 180 -11.79 30.60 19.68
N ALA A 181 -11.92 30.50 18.36
CA ALA A 181 -12.84 31.33 17.59
C ALA A 181 -14.30 31.10 18.01
N ASN A 182 -14.73 29.85 18.16
CA ASN A 182 -16.08 29.49 18.59
C ASN A 182 -16.39 29.96 20.02
N GLU A 183 -15.45 29.82 20.95
CA GLU A 183 -15.59 30.35 22.31
C GLU A 183 -15.72 31.87 22.33
N SER A 184 -14.92 32.56 21.52
CA SER A 184 -14.98 34.02 21.39
C SER A 184 -16.33 34.49 20.82
N GLN A 185 -16.93 33.74 19.90
CA GLN A 185 -18.25 34.03 19.35
C GLN A 185 -19.38 33.75 20.35
N ASN A 186 -19.30 32.66 21.12
CA ASN A 186 -20.28 32.34 22.16
C ASN A 186 -20.26 33.36 23.30
N LYS A 187 -19.07 33.83 23.72
CA LYS A 187 -18.94 34.94 24.70
C LYS A 187 -19.55 36.26 24.21
N LYS A 188 -19.56 36.52 22.89
CA LYS A 188 -20.21 37.70 22.30
C LYS A 188 -21.74 37.55 22.22
N LYS A 189 -22.26 36.34 22.01
CA LYS A 189 -23.72 36.07 21.96
C LYS A 189 -24.37 36.08 23.35
N GLY A 190 -23.68 35.63 24.40
CA GLY A 190 -24.20 35.63 25.78
C GLY A 190 -24.19 36.99 26.50
N LYS A 191 -23.69 38.05 25.86
CA LYS A 191 -23.70 39.44 26.37
C LYS A 191 -24.82 40.31 25.76
N LYS A 192 -25.75 39.71 25.01
CA LYS A 192 -26.93 40.37 24.46
C LYS A 192 -28.19 39.96 25.21
#